data_AF-A0A0E9MYF3-F1
#
_entry.id   AF-A0A0E9MYF3-F1
#
_cell.length_a   1.000
_cell.length_b   1.000
_cell.length_c   1.000
_cell.angle_alpha   90.00
_cell.angle_beta   90.00
_cell.angle_gamma   90.00
#
_symmetry.space_group_name_H-M   'P 1'
#
loop_
_entity.id
_entity.type
_entity.pdbx_description
1 polymer ?
#
loop_
_entity_poly.entity_id
_entity_poly.type
_entity_poly.pdbx_seq_one_letter_code
_entity_poly.pdbx_strand_id
1 'polypeptide(L)'
;MIRFRLVGALLLFTAGSFAQSASITSASLPVDADVQQDLKVFRDPLATRLKSGITAATVTAMKNEQLRRVAQQLLDKKYATQYRLATYHAFLSPTTLGEQLMIGDGYSKYENITGIFLPAGRHVVLVEMPKGKDVGLLIPNWNRRAPAGIEPTEDPAGWGIIRQEFKLHAGVNVIEVKEAGGLAYLDYYSDQPKKEKAITVHFVNGAVNGYFDIAKNTDQDWNNLIDHAVYPVIDARGKHIQIVYPAAACKQYAYNRGKELISNYDSLVYRQHRLLGLIKYNKVPENHILARVNYNYYMFRDGDGVAYMGTQPGNAMPLVVDPSRVIKGDPCWGFSHEVGHVHQVRPALNWGGLGEVSNNIFSLYVTTSFGNRSRVSEQKNYQKSKDSIIARRICYLQDKDVFNRVIPFWQLQLYFAGPGAYADFYPDLFEAFRRQGAAAENGKSGKGGWGDRGDNPAVFQLEFVKTVCEVSKTDLTEFFEQYGFFYTGEFQYDDYGDYHYKLTPEMAEACKASIRAMNLPKPKVDLTTLSD
;
A
#
# COMPACT_ATOMS: atom_id res chain seq x y z
N MET A 1 -8.04 -17.05 30.53
CA MET A 1 -8.32 -17.66 29.21
C MET A 1 -9.62 -17.08 28.67
N ILE A 2 -9.58 -15.86 28.12
CA ILE A 2 -10.76 -15.22 27.52
C ILE A 2 -10.74 -15.61 26.04
N ARG A 3 -11.57 -16.59 25.67
CA ARG A 3 -11.82 -16.96 24.28
C ARG A 3 -12.62 -15.82 23.63
N PHE A 4 -11.94 -14.91 22.93
CA PHE A 4 -12.62 -14.02 22.01
C PHE A 4 -13.07 -14.84 20.80
N ARG A 5 -14.35 -15.21 20.79
CA ARG A 5 -15.04 -15.46 19.54
C ARG A 5 -15.10 -14.11 18.84
N LEU A 6 -14.28 -13.90 17.81
CA LEU A 6 -14.76 -13.11 16.68
C LEU A 6 -16.00 -13.88 16.19
N VAL A 7 -17.17 -13.48 16.70
CA VAL A 7 -18.42 -13.69 15.98
C VAL A 7 -18.10 -13.25 14.57
N GLY A 8 -18.25 -14.15 13.59
CA GLY A 8 -17.95 -13.89 12.21
C GLY A 8 -18.44 -12.50 11.88
N ALA A 9 -17.50 -11.57 11.77
CA ALA A 9 -17.80 -10.27 11.23
C ALA A 9 -18.13 -10.61 9.80
N LEU A 10 -19.43 -10.77 9.53
CA LEU A 10 -20.00 -10.22 8.32
C LEU A 10 -19.37 -8.82 8.26
N LEU A 11 -18.33 -8.67 7.44
CA LEU A 11 -17.89 -7.38 6.96
C LEU A 11 -19.10 -6.88 6.16
N LEU A 12 -20.08 -6.35 6.88
CA LEU A 12 -21.16 -5.56 6.37
C LEU A 12 -20.48 -4.27 5.90
N PHE A 13 -19.87 -4.33 4.72
CA PHE A 13 -19.68 -3.16 3.91
C PHE A 13 -21.08 -2.75 3.45
N THR A 14 -21.78 -2.02 4.32
CA THR A 14 -22.87 -1.18 3.86
C THR A 14 -22.26 -0.21 2.86
N ALA A 15 -22.75 -0.23 1.62
CA ALA A 15 -22.45 0.79 0.62
C ALA A 15 -22.61 2.18 1.27
N GLY A 16 -21.49 2.84 1.55
CA GLY A 16 -21.48 4.07 2.33
C GLY A 16 -20.06 4.61 2.44
N SER A 17 -19.78 5.63 1.63
CA SER A 17 -18.61 6.50 1.70
C SER A 17 -17.25 5.80 1.55
N PHE A 18 -16.75 5.71 0.31
CA PHE A 18 -15.37 5.32 0.05
C PHE A 18 -14.39 6.20 0.84
N ALA A 19 -13.38 5.58 1.46
CA ALA A 19 -12.27 6.30 2.10
C ALA A 19 -11.46 7.04 1.02
N GLN A 20 -11.71 8.33 0.87
CA GLN A 20 -10.96 9.19 -0.04
C GLN A 20 -10.08 10.12 0.78
N SER A 21 -8.77 10.10 0.50
CA SER A 21 -7.85 11.09 1.07
C SER A 21 -8.17 12.46 0.49
N ALA A 22 -8.24 13.48 1.35
CA ALA A 22 -8.49 14.85 0.92
C ALA A 22 -7.17 15.66 0.98
N SER A 23 -6.78 16.24 -0.16
CA SER A 23 -5.69 17.23 -0.24
C SER A 23 -6.28 18.63 -0.17
N ILE A 24 -5.71 19.47 0.69
CA ILE A 24 -5.92 20.93 0.65
C ILE A 24 -4.65 21.55 0.05
N THR A 25 -4.71 21.88 -1.24
CA THR A 25 -3.60 22.54 -1.93
C THR A 25 -3.52 23.99 -1.49
N SER A 26 -2.38 24.37 -0.93
CA SER A 26 -2.08 25.74 -0.52
C SER A 26 -0.93 26.29 -1.36
N ALA A 27 -1.10 27.52 -1.86
CA ALA A 27 0.00 28.21 -2.52
C ALA A 27 1.07 28.60 -1.49
N SER A 28 2.33 28.54 -1.90
CA SER A 28 3.41 29.18 -1.15
C SER A 28 3.12 30.68 -1.01
N LEU A 29 3.42 31.23 0.16
CA LEU A 29 3.28 32.65 0.42
C LEU A 29 4.34 33.44 -0.36
N PRO A 30 4.06 34.72 -0.71
CA PRO A 30 5.09 35.62 -1.21
C PRO A 30 6.27 35.65 -0.24
N VAL A 31 7.50 35.50 -0.79
CA VAL A 31 8.71 35.61 0.01
C VAL A 31 8.84 37.05 0.48
N ASP A 32 8.80 37.26 1.79
CA ASP A 32 8.92 38.59 2.37
C ASP A 32 10.33 39.17 2.18
N ALA A 33 10.42 40.51 2.19
CA ALA A 33 11.68 41.23 1.96
C ALA A 33 12.74 40.89 3.01
N ASP A 34 12.30 40.58 4.24
CA ASP A 34 13.15 40.18 5.35
C ASP A 34 13.86 38.85 5.08
N VAL A 35 13.14 37.82 4.61
CA VAL A 35 13.75 36.53 4.20
C VAL A 35 14.77 36.74 3.09
N GLN A 36 14.43 37.52 2.05
CA GLN A 36 15.35 37.80 0.94
C GLN A 36 16.62 38.51 1.39
N GLN A 37 16.48 39.49 2.30
CA GLN A 37 17.61 40.26 2.81
C GLN A 37 18.50 39.41 3.73
N ASP A 38 17.90 38.65 4.65
CA ASP A 38 18.63 37.83 5.62
C ASP A 38 19.36 36.65 4.96
N LEU A 39 18.83 36.10 3.86
CA LEU A 39 19.52 35.07 3.08
C LEU A 39 20.87 35.55 2.52
N LYS A 40 21.08 36.87 2.34
CA LYS A 40 22.36 37.42 1.88
C LYS A 40 23.50 37.23 2.89
N VAL A 41 23.20 36.90 4.16
CA VAL A 41 24.18 36.56 5.19
C VAL A 41 24.89 35.23 4.89
N PHE A 42 24.22 34.33 4.18
CA PHE A 42 24.72 33.00 3.86
C PHE A 42 25.50 32.97 2.55
N ARG A 43 26.45 32.03 2.45
CA ARG A 43 27.33 31.85 1.29
C ARG A 43 26.67 31.10 0.14
N ASP A 44 25.74 30.21 0.45
CA ASP A 44 25.11 29.28 -0.47
C ASP A 44 23.57 29.39 -0.41
N PRO A 45 22.86 29.01 -1.49
CA PRO A 45 21.41 29.17 -1.60
C PRO A 45 20.62 28.30 -0.61
N LEU A 46 21.24 27.28 -0.04
CA LEU A 46 20.66 26.43 0.98
C LEU A 46 21.00 26.89 2.40
N ALA A 47 21.56 28.09 2.59
CA ALA A 47 21.86 28.65 3.91
C ALA A 47 22.65 27.71 4.84
N THR A 48 23.58 26.91 4.28
CA THR A 48 24.35 25.92 5.04
C THR A 48 25.61 26.51 5.66
N ARG A 49 26.11 27.63 5.14
CA ARG A 49 27.31 28.32 5.61
C ARG A 49 27.14 29.83 5.63
N LEU A 50 27.75 30.50 6.60
CA LEU A 50 27.86 31.95 6.63
C LEU A 50 28.90 32.46 5.63
N LYS A 51 28.73 33.68 5.12
CA LYS A 51 29.80 34.40 4.41
C LYS A 51 30.97 34.71 5.35
N SER A 52 32.15 34.95 4.77
CA SER A 52 33.30 35.43 5.54
C SER A 52 33.02 36.80 6.15
N GLY A 53 33.45 37.01 7.40
CA GLY A 53 33.30 38.30 8.10
C GLY A 53 31.94 38.56 8.74
N ILE A 54 30.99 37.60 8.71
CA ILE A 54 29.72 37.73 9.44
C ILE A 54 29.99 37.70 10.95
N THR A 55 29.46 38.69 11.67
CA THR A 55 29.63 38.87 13.12
C THR A 55 28.34 38.59 13.88
N ALA A 56 28.43 38.41 15.20
CA ALA A 56 27.25 38.30 16.08
C ALA A 56 26.32 39.52 15.99
N ALA A 57 26.87 40.71 15.75
CA ALA A 57 26.08 41.93 15.54
C ALA A 57 25.26 41.85 14.23
N THR A 58 25.88 41.35 13.15
CA THR A 58 25.19 41.11 11.87
C THR A 58 24.05 40.10 12.03
N VAL A 59 24.31 39.00 12.75
CA VAL A 59 23.29 37.96 13.01
C VAL A 59 22.14 38.51 13.87
N THR A 60 22.44 39.25 14.93
CA THR A 60 21.42 39.87 15.79
C THR A 60 20.50 40.82 15.04
N ALA A 61 21.02 41.52 14.01
CA ALA A 61 20.26 42.46 13.19
C ALA A 61 19.28 41.79 12.20
N MET A 62 19.42 40.48 11.95
CA MET A 62 18.53 39.73 11.07
C MET A 62 17.08 39.77 11.58
N LYS A 63 16.13 39.88 10.66
CA LYS A 63 14.70 40.09 10.94
C LYS A 63 13.92 38.79 10.98
N ASN A 64 14.17 37.88 10.05
CA ASN A 64 13.57 36.56 10.01
C ASN A 64 14.16 35.69 11.13
N GLU A 65 13.31 35.28 12.07
CA GLU A 65 13.74 34.53 13.25
C GLU A 65 14.33 33.16 12.91
N GLN A 66 13.77 32.44 11.94
CA GLN A 66 14.23 31.10 11.56
C GLN A 66 15.65 31.18 10.98
N LEU A 67 15.89 32.09 10.04
CA LEU A 67 17.20 32.31 9.45
C LEU A 67 18.20 32.84 10.48
N ARG A 68 17.79 33.77 11.36
CA ARG A 68 18.65 34.27 12.44
C ARG A 68 19.11 33.15 13.36
N ARG A 69 18.21 32.22 13.75
CA ARG A 69 18.55 31.06 14.58
C ARG A 69 19.56 30.15 13.90
N VAL A 70 19.39 29.85 12.60
CA VAL A 70 20.36 29.06 11.84
C VAL A 70 21.71 29.79 11.77
N ALA A 71 21.71 31.08 11.44
CA ALA A 71 22.94 31.87 11.36
C ALA A 71 23.70 31.90 12.69
N GLN A 72 22.98 32.06 13.82
CA GLN A 72 23.57 32.01 15.15
C GLN A 72 24.19 30.63 15.43
N GLN A 73 23.47 29.54 15.16
CA GLN A 73 23.98 28.19 15.37
C GLN A 73 25.17 27.86 14.47
N LEU A 74 25.23 28.41 13.25
CA LEU A 74 26.40 28.27 12.37
C LEU A 74 27.60 29.06 12.90
N LEU A 75 27.38 30.28 13.41
CA LEU A 75 28.41 31.09 14.04
C LEU A 75 29.01 30.36 15.26
N ASP A 76 28.15 29.73 16.06
CA ASP A 76 28.52 28.94 17.23
C ASP A 76 29.04 27.54 16.91
N LYS A 77 29.03 27.13 15.62
CA LYS A 77 29.41 25.79 15.13
C LYS A 77 28.60 24.65 15.74
N LYS A 78 27.31 24.89 16.02
CA LYS A 78 26.36 23.95 16.64
C LYS A 78 25.20 23.54 15.74
N TYR A 79 25.12 24.06 14.52
CA TYR A 79 24.01 23.75 13.62
C TYR A 79 24.06 22.28 13.15
N ALA A 80 23.07 21.49 13.55
CA ALA A 80 22.92 20.10 13.13
C ALA A 80 22.03 20.00 11.89
N THR A 81 22.60 19.50 10.80
CA THR A 81 21.94 19.36 9.50
C THR A 81 21.18 18.04 9.33
N GLN A 82 21.37 17.07 10.23
CA GLN A 82 20.71 15.77 10.15
C GLN A 82 19.19 15.93 10.02
N TYR A 83 18.60 15.30 9.00
CA TYR A 83 17.21 15.45 8.53
C TYR A 83 16.83 16.83 7.99
N ARG A 84 17.35 17.92 8.56
CA ARG A 84 17.05 19.29 8.12
C ARG A 84 17.52 19.56 6.70
N LEU A 85 18.68 19.03 6.32
CA LEU A 85 19.26 19.13 4.99
C LEU A 85 19.46 17.71 4.43
N ALA A 86 18.74 17.38 3.36
CA ALA A 86 18.83 16.07 2.73
C ALA A 86 18.58 16.13 1.23
N THR A 87 19.09 15.12 0.52
CA THR A 87 18.92 14.93 -0.92
C THR A 87 17.92 13.80 -1.16
N TYR A 88 16.97 14.04 -2.05
CA TYR A 88 15.84 13.15 -2.36
C TYR A 88 15.85 12.77 -3.84
N HIS A 89 15.44 11.53 -4.12
CA HIS A 89 15.35 10.96 -5.45
C HIS A 89 13.88 10.75 -5.83
N ALA A 90 13.60 10.78 -7.13
CA ALA A 90 12.27 10.49 -7.62
C ALA A 90 11.96 9.00 -7.46
N PHE A 91 10.73 8.68 -7.06
CA PHE A 91 10.18 7.32 -7.10
C PHE A 91 9.29 7.14 -8.34
N LEU A 92 9.04 5.90 -8.73
CA LEU A 92 8.07 5.63 -9.79
C LEU A 92 6.68 6.06 -9.32
N SER A 93 5.93 6.77 -10.15
CA SER A 93 4.54 7.14 -9.87
C SER A 93 3.71 5.90 -9.48
N PRO A 94 2.95 5.90 -8.36
CA PRO A 94 2.10 4.78 -7.98
C PRO A 94 1.09 4.38 -9.07
N THR A 95 0.60 5.34 -9.87
CA THR A 95 -0.29 5.07 -11.02
C THR A 95 0.43 4.25 -12.08
N THR A 96 1.60 4.72 -12.53
CA THR A 96 2.41 4.00 -13.52
C THR A 96 2.89 2.65 -13.00
N LEU A 97 3.18 2.55 -11.71
CA LEU A 97 3.51 1.28 -11.08
C LEU A 97 2.33 0.30 -11.13
N GLY A 98 1.13 0.78 -10.81
CA GLY A 98 -0.12 0.04 -10.96
C GLY A 98 -0.25 -0.52 -12.36
N GLU A 99 -0.15 0.35 -13.37
CA GLU A 99 -0.18 0.00 -14.80
C GLU A 99 0.84 -1.09 -15.15
N GLN A 100 2.12 -0.87 -14.85
CA GLN A 100 3.22 -1.78 -15.18
C GLN A 100 3.09 -3.17 -14.54
N LEU A 101 2.50 -3.25 -13.34
CA LEU A 101 2.32 -4.51 -12.63
C LEU A 101 0.92 -5.11 -12.78
N MET A 102 0.00 -4.38 -13.42
CA MET A 102 -1.43 -4.68 -13.51
C MET A 102 -2.11 -4.88 -12.16
N ILE A 103 -1.80 -4.03 -11.18
CA ILE A 103 -2.30 -4.13 -9.80
C ILE A 103 -3.09 -2.87 -9.41
N GLY A 104 -3.86 -2.92 -8.32
CA GLY A 104 -4.58 -1.73 -7.85
C GLY A 104 -3.69 -0.69 -7.17
N ASP A 105 -4.27 0.47 -6.86
CA ASP A 105 -3.65 1.48 -6.00
C ASP A 105 -3.41 0.95 -4.57
N GLY A 106 -2.37 1.47 -3.91
CA GLY A 106 -2.05 1.20 -2.50
C GLY A 106 -0.56 1.15 -2.14
N TYR A 107 0.33 1.37 -3.11
CA TYR A 107 1.72 1.76 -2.81
C TYR A 107 1.78 3.18 -2.25
N SER A 108 2.80 3.44 -1.43
CA SER A 108 2.93 4.68 -0.65
C SER A 108 2.95 5.91 -1.55
N LYS A 109 2.17 6.92 -1.16
CA LYS A 109 2.28 8.30 -1.67
C LYS A 109 3.22 9.16 -0.81
N TYR A 110 3.95 8.55 0.11
CA TYR A 110 4.80 9.23 1.11
C TYR A 110 6.24 8.66 1.15
N GLU A 111 6.77 8.20 0.00
CA GLU A 111 8.10 7.55 -0.11
C GLU A 111 9.27 8.38 0.45
N ASN A 112 9.31 9.68 0.14
CA ASN A 112 10.38 10.57 0.56
C ASN A 112 10.14 11.12 1.96
N ILE A 113 10.37 10.28 2.98
CA ILE A 113 10.33 10.62 4.40
C ILE A 113 11.42 11.64 4.73
N THR A 114 11.04 12.79 5.30
CA THR A 114 12.01 13.83 5.68
C THR A 114 12.50 13.69 7.13
N GLY A 115 11.66 13.16 8.02
CA GLY A 115 11.91 13.16 9.46
C GLY A 115 11.72 14.54 10.11
N ILE A 116 11.15 15.52 9.41
CA ILE A 116 10.87 16.86 9.92
C ILE A 116 9.40 16.98 10.32
N PHE A 117 9.15 17.46 11.54
CA PHE A 117 7.85 17.92 11.99
C PHE A 117 7.69 19.41 11.70
N LEU A 118 6.60 19.78 11.04
CA LEU A 118 6.21 21.16 10.81
C LEU A 118 4.94 21.47 11.61
N PRO A 119 5.04 22.20 12.74
CA PRO A 119 3.85 22.66 13.48
C PRO A 119 3.09 23.74 12.70
N ALA A 120 1.91 24.14 13.20
CA ALA A 120 1.22 25.33 12.69
C ALA A 120 2.15 26.55 12.65
N GLY A 121 2.04 27.33 11.59
CA GLY A 121 2.76 28.59 11.41
C GLY A 121 3.56 28.67 10.12
N ARG A 122 4.33 29.76 10.01
CA ARG A 122 5.18 30.05 8.84
C ARG A 122 6.47 29.23 8.90
N HIS A 123 6.89 28.65 7.79
CA HIS A 123 8.17 27.92 7.66
C HIS A 123 8.92 28.34 6.40
N VAL A 124 10.24 28.46 6.51
CA VAL A 124 11.13 28.70 5.36
C VAL A 124 11.74 27.36 4.92
N VAL A 125 11.54 27.03 3.65
CA VAL A 125 12.08 25.82 3.01
C VAL A 125 12.93 26.23 1.82
N LEU A 126 14.21 25.89 1.84
CA LEU A 126 15.15 26.20 0.75
C LEU A 126 15.35 24.96 -0.10
N VAL A 127 15.24 25.09 -1.42
CA VAL A 127 15.28 23.94 -2.32
C VAL A 127 16.24 24.18 -3.48
N GLU A 128 17.13 23.23 -3.69
CA GLU A 128 17.99 23.14 -4.86
C GLU A 128 17.42 22.07 -5.80
N MET A 129 16.87 22.52 -6.93
CA MET A 129 16.33 21.68 -8.00
C MET A 129 16.42 22.40 -9.36
N PRO A 130 16.25 21.70 -10.50
CA PRO A 130 16.17 22.35 -11.81
C PRO A 130 15.06 23.41 -11.88
N LYS A 131 15.32 24.53 -12.54
CA LYS A 131 14.30 25.59 -12.74
C LYS A 131 13.12 25.06 -13.54
N GLY A 132 11.91 25.50 -13.18
CA GLY A 132 10.66 25.07 -13.83
C GLY A 132 10.20 23.67 -13.43
N LYS A 133 10.95 22.98 -12.57
CA LYS A 133 10.49 21.77 -11.90
C LYS A 133 9.71 22.15 -10.65
N ASP A 134 8.64 21.40 -10.42
CA ASP A 134 7.81 21.53 -9.25
C ASP A 134 7.81 20.19 -8.50
N VAL A 135 7.89 20.27 -7.17
CA VAL A 135 7.83 19.10 -6.27
C VAL A 135 6.88 19.45 -5.14
N GLY A 136 5.99 18.53 -4.78
CA GLY A 136 5.07 18.77 -3.68
C GLY A 136 5.73 18.53 -2.32
N LEU A 137 5.22 19.23 -1.30
CA LEU A 137 5.47 18.97 0.11
C LEU A 137 4.15 18.56 0.75
N LEU A 138 4.10 17.33 1.26
CA LEU A 138 2.93 16.77 1.91
C LEU A 138 3.09 16.84 3.42
N ILE A 139 2.03 17.28 4.10
CA ILE A 139 1.92 17.31 5.55
C ILE A 139 0.60 16.62 5.95
N PRO A 140 0.57 15.28 6.01
CA PRO A 140 -0.57 14.52 6.48
C PRO A 140 -0.80 14.69 7.98
N ASN A 141 -2.07 14.80 8.38
CA ASN A 141 -2.46 14.72 9.78
C ASN A 141 -2.62 13.24 10.19
N TRP A 142 -1.52 12.59 10.58
CA TRP A 142 -1.53 11.21 11.05
C TRP A 142 -2.31 10.99 12.35
N ASN A 143 -2.58 12.05 13.10
CA ASN A 143 -3.39 12.03 14.32
C ASN A 143 -4.82 12.55 14.10
N ARG A 144 -5.30 12.55 12.84
CA ARG A 144 -6.67 12.93 12.51
C ARG A 144 -7.66 12.04 13.26
N ARG A 145 -8.66 12.67 13.86
CA ARG A 145 -9.77 12.05 14.59
C ARG A 145 -11.06 12.71 14.15
N ALA A 146 -12.18 12.00 14.30
CA ALA A 146 -13.49 12.60 14.17
C ALA A 146 -13.65 13.76 15.16
N PRO A 147 -14.45 14.79 14.81
CA PRO A 147 -14.75 15.89 15.71
C PRO A 147 -15.34 15.40 17.04
N ALA A 148 -15.12 16.16 18.11
CA ALA A 148 -15.64 15.80 19.43
C ALA A 148 -17.17 15.65 19.39
N GLY A 149 -17.67 14.52 19.91
CA GLY A 149 -19.10 14.19 19.92
C GLY A 149 -19.63 13.52 18.65
N ILE A 150 -18.76 13.27 17.65
CA ILE A 150 -19.10 12.49 16.45
C ILE A 150 -18.47 11.11 16.56
N GLU A 151 -19.27 10.05 16.35
CA GLU A 151 -18.74 8.69 16.29
C GLU A 151 -17.73 8.57 15.13
N PRO A 152 -16.59 7.89 15.32
CA PRO A 152 -15.52 7.92 14.31
C PRO A 152 -15.93 7.41 12.92
N THR A 153 -16.93 6.53 12.87
CA THR A 153 -17.55 6.00 11.66
C THR A 153 -18.52 6.98 10.98
N GLU A 154 -18.97 8.02 11.66
CA GLU A 154 -19.93 9.01 11.15
C GLU A 154 -19.28 10.37 10.86
N ASP A 155 -17.94 10.40 10.79
CA ASP A 155 -17.18 11.59 10.46
C ASP A 155 -17.63 12.19 9.11
N PRO A 156 -18.15 13.43 9.07
CA PRO A 156 -18.65 14.03 7.84
C PRO A 156 -17.55 14.29 6.80
N ALA A 157 -16.28 14.35 7.22
CA ALA A 157 -15.13 14.44 6.32
C ALA A 157 -14.59 13.06 5.89
N GLY A 158 -15.29 11.97 6.24
CA GLY A 158 -14.90 10.59 5.95
C GLY A 158 -13.80 10.06 6.87
N TRP A 159 -13.28 8.87 6.57
CA TRP A 159 -12.24 8.21 7.38
C TRP A 159 -10.83 8.33 6.81
N GLY A 160 -10.69 8.94 5.63
CA GLY A 160 -9.42 9.16 4.95
C GLY A 160 -8.49 10.12 5.70
N ILE A 161 -7.22 10.15 5.30
CA ILE A 161 -6.28 11.16 5.79
C ILE A 161 -6.64 12.51 5.17
N ILE A 162 -6.54 13.57 5.98
CA ILE A 162 -6.49 14.94 5.48
C ILE A 162 -5.03 15.38 5.49
N ARG A 163 -4.56 15.93 4.37
CA ARG A 163 -3.20 16.45 4.23
C ARG A 163 -3.20 17.84 3.64
N GLN A 164 -2.21 18.63 4.07
CA GLN A 164 -1.85 19.88 3.43
C GLN A 164 -0.79 19.61 2.37
N GLU A 165 -0.91 20.30 1.24
CA GLU A 165 -0.01 20.14 0.11
C GLU A 165 0.50 21.50 -0.35
N PHE A 166 1.82 21.65 -0.44
CA PHE A 166 2.48 22.87 -0.89
C PHE A 166 3.34 22.58 -2.11
N LYS A 167 3.23 23.42 -3.14
CA LYS A 167 4.07 23.34 -4.32
C LYS A 167 5.41 24.04 -4.06
N LEU A 168 6.50 23.28 -4.06
CA LEU A 168 7.85 23.81 -3.91
C LEU A 168 8.48 24.10 -5.27
N HIS A 169 9.20 25.21 -5.35
CA HIS A 169 10.01 25.61 -6.49
C HIS A 169 11.48 25.74 -6.10
N ALA A 170 12.36 25.83 -7.10
CA ALA A 170 13.78 26.13 -6.88
C ALA A 170 13.96 27.45 -6.11
N GLY A 171 14.86 27.44 -5.13
CA GLY A 171 15.15 28.58 -4.26
C GLY A 171 14.30 28.58 -2.99
N VAL A 172 13.79 29.76 -2.64
CA VAL A 172 13.18 30.03 -1.34
C VAL A 172 11.67 29.81 -1.40
N ASN A 173 11.14 28.98 -0.51
CA ASN A 173 9.71 28.75 -0.35
C ASN A 173 9.31 29.16 1.06
N VAL A 174 8.26 29.98 1.18
CA VAL A 174 7.65 30.32 2.48
C VAL A 174 6.28 29.68 2.49
N ILE A 175 6.06 28.74 3.41
CA ILE A 175 4.80 28.01 3.53
C ILE A 175 4.13 28.37 4.85
N GLU A 176 2.81 28.25 4.90
CA GLU A 176 2.04 28.44 6.13
C GLU A 176 1.25 27.18 6.43
N VAL A 177 1.73 26.44 7.42
CA VAL A 177 1.10 25.20 7.89
C VAL A 177 -0.05 25.57 8.83
N LYS A 178 -1.22 24.99 8.59
CA LYS A 178 -2.43 25.18 9.39
C LYS A 178 -2.61 24.05 10.40
N GLU A 179 -3.49 24.28 11.38
CA GLU A 179 -3.88 23.30 12.41
C GLU A 179 -2.69 22.67 13.15
N ALA A 180 -2.80 21.44 13.62
CA ALA A 180 -1.76 20.78 14.42
C ALA A 180 -0.43 20.51 13.67
N GLY A 181 -0.37 20.78 12.37
CA GLY A 181 0.77 20.41 11.54
C GLY A 181 0.93 18.90 11.36
N GLY A 182 2.13 18.46 10.99
CA GLY A 182 2.42 17.05 10.74
C GLY A 182 3.85 16.78 10.33
N LEU A 183 4.16 15.50 10.11
CA LEU A 183 5.44 15.09 9.53
C LEU A 183 5.46 15.45 8.03
N ALA A 184 6.59 15.96 7.56
CA ALA A 184 6.76 16.39 6.18
C ALA A 184 7.26 15.26 5.28
N TYR A 185 6.72 15.16 4.07
CA TYR A 185 7.15 14.24 3.02
C TYR A 185 7.30 15.00 1.70
N LEU A 186 8.24 14.59 0.85
CA LEU A 186 8.28 15.13 -0.50
C LEU A 186 7.46 14.27 -1.46
N ASP A 187 6.52 14.91 -2.13
CA ASP A 187 5.81 14.35 -3.27
C ASP A 187 6.70 14.46 -4.50
N TYR A 188 7.65 13.53 -4.59
CA TYR A 188 8.62 13.47 -5.68
C TYR A 188 8.54 12.15 -6.44
N TYR A 189 7.53 12.05 -7.32
CA TYR A 189 7.34 10.92 -8.23
C TYR A 189 7.56 11.33 -9.68
N SER A 190 7.87 10.35 -10.51
CA SER A 190 8.01 10.49 -11.97
C SER A 190 7.71 9.14 -12.63
N ASP A 191 7.28 9.16 -13.89
CA ASP A 191 7.11 7.94 -14.68
C ASP A 191 8.46 7.38 -15.14
N GLN A 192 9.52 8.20 -15.06
CA GLN A 192 10.90 7.85 -15.44
C GLN A 192 11.90 8.30 -14.36
N PRO A 193 11.80 7.78 -13.13
CA PRO A 193 12.54 8.31 -11.96
C PRO A 193 14.06 8.34 -12.16
N LYS A 194 14.62 7.36 -12.89
CA LYS A 194 16.06 7.28 -13.20
C LYS A 194 16.58 8.43 -14.10
N LYS A 195 15.68 9.14 -14.81
CA LYS A 195 16.04 10.33 -15.61
C LYS A 195 15.93 11.63 -14.81
N GLU A 196 15.40 11.56 -13.60
CA GLU A 196 15.21 12.73 -12.77
C GLU A 196 16.47 13.08 -11.98
N LYS A 197 16.77 14.38 -11.87
CA LYS A 197 17.87 14.86 -11.02
C LYS A 197 17.45 14.81 -9.56
N ALA A 198 18.34 14.41 -8.68
CA ALA A 198 18.09 14.52 -7.25
C ALA A 198 17.84 15.98 -6.84
N ILE A 199 17.02 16.20 -5.83
CA ILE A 199 16.73 17.52 -5.26
C ILE A 199 17.30 17.60 -3.85
N THR A 200 17.81 18.75 -3.44
CA THR A 200 18.28 18.96 -2.07
C THR A 200 17.39 19.96 -1.38
N VAL A 201 16.88 19.61 -0.21
CA VAL A 201 15.95 20.45 0.56
C VAL A 201 16.53 20.74 1.93
N HIS A 202 16.43 22.01 2.34
CA HIS A 202 16.76 22.48 3.68
C HIS A 202 15.50 23.06 4.36
N PHE A 203 15.02 22.36 5.40
CA PHE A 203 14.01 22.86 6.33
C PHE A 203 14.67 23.75 7.38
N VAL A 204 14.59 25.07 7.20
CA VAL A 204 15.32 26.05 8.03
C VAL A 204 14.86 25.94 9.48
N ASN A 205 15.77 25.51 10.37
CA ASN A 205 15.47 25.31 11.79
C ASN A 205 14.26 24.38 12.06
N GLY A 206 13.97 23.44 11.15
CA GLY A 206 12.85 22.50 11.31
C GLY A 206 12.98 21.64 12.58
N ALA A 207 11.84 21.29 13.19
CA ALA A 207 11.82 20.38 14.32
C ALA A 207 12.10 18.95 13.82
N VAL A 208 13.12 18.30 14.37
CA VAL A 208 13.51 16.95 13.93
C VAL A 208 12.72 15.94 14.75
N ASN A 209 11.87 15.17 14.09
CA ASN A 209 11.30 13.93 14.63
C ASN A 209 12.23 12.74 14.35
N GLY A 210 12.87 12.74 13.18
CA GLY A 210 13.64 11.61 12.66
C GLY A 210 12.74 10.54 12.03
N TYR A 211 13.38 9.49 11.53
CA TYR A 211 12.74 8.26 11.07
C TYR A 211 13.74 7.11 11.18
N PHE A 212 13.22 5.89 11.23
CA PHE A 212 14.02 4.66 11.26
C PHE A 212 14.14 4.03 9.87
N ASP A 213 15.35 3.68 9.47
CA ASP A 213 15.65 2.95 8.24
C ASP A 213 16.40 1.68 8.60
N ILE A 214 15.80 0.51 8.34
CA ILE A 214 16.40 -0.78 8.72
C ILE A 214 17.79 -1.01 8.10
N ALA A 215 18.07 -0.38 6.96
CA ALA A 215 19.36 -0.49 6.29
C ALA A 215 20.47 0.34 6.96
N LYS A 216 20.11 1.29 7.82
CA LYS A 216 21.03 2.26 8.44
C LYS A 216 21.04 2.22 9.96
N ASN A 217 19.93 1.82 10.58
CA ASN A 217 19.69 2.00 12.00
C ASN A 217 19.74 0.68 12.78
N THR A 218 20.09 0.81 14.06
CA THR A 218 20.11 -0.25 15.07
C THR A 218 18.85 -0.18 15.95
N ASP A 219 18.58 -1.21 16.76
CA ASP A 219 17.48 -1.16 17.73
C ASP A 219 17.69 -0.07 18.80
N GLN A 220 18.93 0.35 19.06
CA GLN A 220 19.19 1.50 19.92
C GLN A 220 18.75 2.82 19.24
N ASP A 221 18.97 2.97 17.94
CA ASP A 221 18.48 4.13 17.18
C ASP A 221 16.95 4.16 17.14
N TRP A 222 16.31 2.99 17.03
CA TRP A 222 14.85 2.85 17.14
C TRP A 222 14.33 3.35 18.49
N ASN A 223 14.95 2.95 19.60
CA ASN A 223 14.59 3.43 20.93
C ASN A 223 14.81 4.94 21.04
N ASN A 224 15.94 5.44 20.55
CA ASN A 224 16.25 6.87 20.57
C ASN A 224 15.20 7.68 19.80
N LEU A 225 14.76 7.20 18.62
CA LEU A 225 13.68 7.79 17.84
C LEU A 225 12.36 7.84 18.64
N ILE A 226 11.98 6.74 19.29
CA ILE A 226 10.76 6.67 20.10
C ILE A 226 10.81 7.63 21.29
N ASP A 227 11.92 7.64 22.02
CA ASP A 227 12.06 8.38 23.29
C ASP A 227 12.17 9.90 23.08
N HIS A 228 12.57 10.33 21.87
CA HIS A 228 12.77 11.74 21.52
C HIS A 228 11.82 12.23 20.43
N ALA A 229 10.80 11.45 20.06
CA ALA A 229 9.81 11.84 19.07
C ALA A 229 9.13 13.16 19.50
N VAL A 230 9.16 14.16 18.62
CA VAL A 230 8.52 15.47 18.84
C VAL A 230 7.10 15.51 18.27
N TYR A 231 6.68 14.45 17.57
CA TYR A 231 5.34 14.24 17.06
C TYR A 231 4.80 12.88 17.55
N PRO A 232 3.46 12.68 17.71
CA PRO A 232 2.91 11.47 18.33
C PRO A 232 3.15 10.17 17.56
N VAL A 233 3.48 10.24 16.27
CA VAL A 233 3.82 9.08 15.43
C VAL A 233 5.26 9.17 14.94
N ILE A 234 5.83 8.01 14.65
CA ILE A 234 7.16 7.87 14.04
C ILE A 234 7.04 7.19 12.68
N ASP A 235 7.93 7.58 11.78
CA ASP A 235 8.14 6.90 10.51
C ASP A 235 9.20 5.81 10.65
N ALA A 236 8.98 4.69 9.97
CA ALA A 236 10.03 3.72 9.73
C ALA A 236 9.89 3.07 8.36
N ARG A 237 11.00 2.63 7.78
CA ARG A 237 11.02 1.96 6.49
C ARG A 237 11.88 0.71 6.48
N GLY A 238 11.38 -0.29 5.78
CA GLY A 238 12.08 -1.50 5.39
C GLY A 238 12.52 -1.45 3.93
N LYS A 239 12.63 -2.62 3.32
CA LYS A 239 12.89 -2.78 1.88
C LYS A 239 11.61 -2.72 1.02
N HIS A 240 10.48 -3.09 1.60
CA HIS A 240 9.19 -3.23 0.91
C HIS A 240 8.03 -2.54 1.64
N ILE A 241 8.27 -2.10 2.89
CA ILE A 241 7.29 -1.45 3.76
C ILE A 241 7.75 -0.06 4.21
N GLN A 242 6.79 0.83 4.37
CA GLN A 242 6.86 2.01 5.23
C GLN A 242 5.80 1.87 6.32
N ILE A 243 6.14 2.17 7.57
CA ILE A 243 5.18 2.24 8.67
C ILE A 243 5.09 3.65 9.25
N VAL A 244 3.89 4.03 9.68
CA VAL A 244 3.63 5.28 10.42
C VAL A 244 2.76 4.95 11.63
N TYR A 245 3.42 4.73 12.78
CA TYR A 245 2.76 4.24 14.01
C TYR A 245 3.01 5.14 15.21
N PRO A 246 2.11 5.14 16.22
CA PRO A 246 2.27 5.94 17.41
C PRO A 246 3.56 5.58 18.15
N ALA A 247 4.37 6.58 18.50
CA ALA A 247 5.59 6.40 19.28
C ALA A 247 5.30 5.63 20.58
N ALA A 248 4.18 5.93 21.22
CA ALA A 248 3.71 5.25 22.43
C ALA A 248 3.43 3.74 22.22
N ALA A 249 2.83 3.36 21.08
CA ALA A 249 2.58 1.96 20.77
C ALA A 249 3.88 1.23 20.45
N CYS A 250 4.78 1.85 19.68
CA CYS A 250 6.11 1.32 19.40
C CYS A 250 6.92 1.12 20.69
N LYS A 251 6.84 2.08 21.63
CA LYS A 251 7.45 1.97 22.95
C LYS A 251 6.89 0.81 23.76
N GLN A 252 5.58 0.59 23.68
CA GLN A 252 4.92 -0.44 24.49
C GLN A 252 5.16 -1.86 23.95
N TYR A 253 5.16 -2.04 22.63
CA TYR A 253 5.10 -3.38 22.02
C TYR A 253 6.37 -3.78 21.24
N ALA A 254 7.21 -2.82 20.87
CA ALA A 254 8.37 -3.05 20.00
C ALA A 254 9.65 -2.34 20.47
N TYR A 255 9.76 -1.93 21.74
CA TYR A 255 11.00 -1.38 22.28
C TYR A 255 12.12 -2.43 22.21
N ASN A 256 13.33 -2.03 21.80
CA ASN A 256 14.46 -2.91 21.44
C ASN A 256 14.19 -3.90 20.29
N ARG A 257 13.08 -3.77 19.55
CA ARG A 257 12.65 -4.75 18.54
C ARG A 257 12.25 -4.09 17.22
N GLY A 258 12.81 -2.91 16.93
CA GLY A 258 12.52 -2.16 15.71
C GLY A 258 12.93 -2.94 14.45
N LYS A 259 14.13 -3.54 14.44
CA LYS A 259 14.59 -4.34 13.30
C LYS A 259 13.72 -5.59 13.08
N GLU A 260 13.30 -6.24 14.17
CA GLU A 260 12.41 -7.40 14.11
C GLU A 260 11.04 -7.01 13.54
N LEU A 261 10.45 -5.91 14.01
CA LEU A 261 9.17 -5.40 13.53
C LEU A 261 9.21 -5.14 12.02
N ILE A 262 10.17 -4.35 11.56
CA ILE A 262 10.27 -3.96 10.16
C ILE A 262 10.61 -5.16 9.27
N SER A 263 11.48 -6.08 9.73
CA SER A 263 11.78 -7.32 9.01
C SER A 263 10.57 -8.23 8.85
N ASN A 264 9.67 -8.26 9.84
CA ASN A 264 8.42 -9.02 9.76
C ASN A 264 7.47 -8.44 8.73
N TYR A 265 7.31 -7.11 8.70
CA TYR A 265 6.53 -6.44 7.66
C TYR A 265 7.12 -6.64 6.26
N ASP A 266 8.44 -6.48 6.10
CA ASP A 266 9.12 -6.76 4.83
C ASP A 266 8.87 -8.20 4.38
N SER A 267 8.90 -9.16 5.31
CA SER A 267 8.64 -10.58 5.02
C SER A 267 7.20 -10.84 4.59
N LEU A 268 6.21 -10.13 5.17
CA LEU A 268 4.81 -10.22 4.77
C LEU A 268 4.62 -9.74 3.32
N VAL A 269 5.18 -8.59 2.97
CA VAL A 269 5.09 -8.02 1.59
C VAL A 269 5.90 -8.87 0.60
N TYR A 270 7.12 -9.28 0.96
CA TYR A 270 7.99 -10.12 0.13
C TYR A 270 7.30 -11.42 -0.31
N ARG A 271 6.53 -12.05 0.56
CA ARG A 271 5.78 -13.27 0.24
C ARG A 271 4.68 -13.03 -0.79
N GLN A 272 4.03 -11.86 -0.77
CA GLN A 272 3.12 -11.48 -1.85
C GLN A 272 3.85 -11.21 -3.16
N HIS A 273 4.99 -10.51 -3.12
CA HIS A 273 5.84 -10.29 -4.29
C HIS A 273 6.34 -11.61 -4.91
N ARG A 274 6.63 -12.63 -4.08
CA ARG A 274 6.96 -13.97 -4.55
C ARG A 274 5.79 -14.58 -5.32
N LEU A 275 4.60 -14.63 -4.71
CA LEU A 275 3.43 -15.22 -5.35
C LEU A 275 3.06 -14.48 -6.64
N LEU A 276 3.17 -13.15 -6.64
CA LEU A 276 2.90 -12.28 -7.79
C LEU A 276 3.95 -12.41 -8.92
N GLY A 277 5.03 -13.17 -8.69
CA GLY A 277 6.11 -13.40 -9.66
C GLY A 277 7.13 -12.27 -9.76
N LEU A 278 7.02 -11.22 -8.95
CA LEU A 278 7.92 -10.06 -9.02
C LEU A 278 9.38 -10.43 -8.68
N ILE A 279 9.58 -11.41 -7.79
CA ILE A 279 10.92 -11.91 -7.47
C ILE A 279 11.51 -12.67 -8.67
N LYS A 280 10.76 -13.63 -9.22
CA LYS A 280 11.21 -14.47 -10.34
C LYS A 280 11.55 -13.66 -11.60
N TYR A 281 10.74 -12.65 -11.89
CA TYR A 281 10.88 -11.84 -13.10
C TYR A 281 11.62 -10.51 -12.88
N ASN A 282 12.23 -10.30 -11.70
CA ASN A 282 12.98 -9.09 -11.35
C ASN A 282 12.17 -7.79 -11.56
N LYS A 283 10.94 -7.79 -11.05
CA LYS A 283 9.96 -6.69 -11.16
C LYS A 283 9.56 -6.11 -9.79
N VAL A 284 10.32 -6.40 -8.73
CA VAL A 284 10.05 -5.79 -7.41
C VAL A 284 10.24 -4.28 -7.52
N PRO A 285 9.23 -3.47 -7.17
CA PRO A 285 9.37 -2.02 -7.23
C PRO A 285 10.27 -1.50 -6.10
N GLU A 286 10.85 -0.32 -6.33
CA GLU A 286 11.52 0.46 -5.28
C GLU A 286 10.51 1.12 -4.32
N ASN A 287 9.25 1.24 -4.75
CA ASN A 287 8.15 1.73 -3.92
C ASN A 287 7.80 0.77 -2.78
N HIS A 288 7.28 1.34 -1.70
CA HIS A 288 6.89 0.63 -0.48
C HIS A 288 5.38 0.57 -0.32
N ILE A 289 4.89 -0.49 0.30
CA ILE A 289 3.54 -0.49 0.87
C ILE A 289 3.56 0.38 2.13
N LEU A 290 2.57 1.25 2.30
CA LEU A 290 2.41 2.02 3.54
C LEU A 290 1.48 1.26 4.50
N ALA A 291 1.90 1.13 5.76
CA ALA A 291 1.05 0.70 6.85
C ALA A 291 1.02 1.75 7.96
N ARG A 292 -0.17 2.25 8.30
CA ARG A 292 -0.32 3.44 9.13
C ARG A 292 -1.37 3.29 10.20
N VAL A 293 -1.29 4.15 11.21
CA VAL A 293 -2.39 4.31 12.17
C VAL A 293 -3.54 5.12 11.56
N ASN A 294 -4.75 4.87 12.05
CA ASN A 294 -5.93 5.71 11.89
C ASN A 294 -6.74 5.72 13.20
N TYR A 295 -7.72 6.61 13.31
CA TYR A 295 -8.57 6.72 14.51
C TYR A 295 -10.05 6.76 14.18
N ASN A 296 -10.44 6.24 13.01
CA ASN A 296 -11.79 6.29 12.46
C ASN A 296 -12.40 4.89 12.24
N TYR A 297 -11.63 3.93 11.74
CA TYR A 297 -12.13 2.60 11.38
C TYR A 297 -11.14 1.49 11.73
N TYR A 298 -11.66 0.28 12.03
CA TYR A 298 -10.88 -0.83 12.61
C TYR A 298 -9.62 -1.17 11.80
N MET A 299 -9.81 -1.57 10.55
CA MET A 299 -8.75 -1.88 9.58
C MET A 299 -9.33 -1.70 8.19
N PHE A 300 -8.57 -1.09 7.28
CA PHE A 300 -8.95 -0.94 5.88
C PHE A 300 -7.70 -0.64 5.06
N ARG A 301 -7.85 -0.67 3.74
CA ARG A 301 -6.91 -0.05 2.81
C ARG A 301 -7.57 1.07 2.01
N ASP A 302 -6.81 2.09 1.69
CA ASP A 302 -7.20 3.16 0.78
C ASP A 302 -6.13 3.38 -0.30
N GLY A 303 -6.23 4.48 -1.04
CA GLY A 303 -5.26 4.82 -2.09
C GLY A 303 -3.88 5.25 -1.56
N ASP A 304 -3.69 5.35 -0.25
CA ASP A 304 -2.41 5.70 0.38
C ASP A 304 -1.72 4.48 1.02
N GLY A 305 -2.48 3.48 1.47
CA GLY A 305 -1.95 2.22 2.02
C GLY A 305 -2.93 1.50 2.96
N VAL A 306 -2.39 0.67 3.85
CA VAL A 306 -3.14 -0.07 4.87
C VAL A 306 -3.21 0.73 6.17
N ALA A 307 -4.38 0.77 6.80
CA ALA A 307 -4.67 1.57 7.98
C ALA A 307 -5.18 0.72 9.15
N TYR A 308 -4.76 1.06 10.38
CA TYR A 308 -5.10 0.33 11.61
C TYR A 308 -5.59 1.25 12.72
N MET A 309 -6.68 0.87 13.39
CA MET A 309 -7.23 1.63 14.51
C MET A 309 -6.23 1.76 15.66
N GLY A 310 -5.94 3.00 16.05
CA GLY A 310 -4.98 3.34 17.11
C GLY A 310 -5.61 3.65 18.47
N THR A 311 -6.93 3.58 18.59
CA THR A 311 -7.67 3.94 19.83
C THR A 311 -8.72 2.89 20.18
N GLN A 312 -9.18 2.91 21.43
CA GLN A 312 -10.33 2.11 21.84
C GLN A 312 -11.66 2.80 21.45
N PRO A 313 -12.74 2.02 21.25
CA PRO A 313 -12.75 0.57 21.10
C PRO A 313 -12.10 0.12 19.77
N GLY A 314 -11.54 -1.09 19.74
CA GLY A 314 -10.98 -1.68 18.52
C GLY A 314 -9.51 -1.36 18.25
N ASN A 315 -8.74 -0.96 19.26
CA ASN A 315 -7.31 -0.68 19.11
C ASN A 315 -6.55 -1.92 18.58
N ALA A 316 -6.03 -1.81 17.36
CA ALA A 316 -5.29 -2.85 16.66
C ALA A 316 -3.77 -2.76 16.89
N MET A 317 -3.26 -1.67 17.48
CA MET A 317 -1.82 -1.48 17.72
C MET A 317 -1.14 -2.63 18.48
N PRO A 318 -1.74 -3.26 19.51
CA PRO A 318 -1.12 -4.40 20.21
C PRO A 318 -0.95 -5.66 19.34
N LEU A 319 -1.59 -5.70 18.17
CA LEU A 319 -1.55 -6.82 17.23
C LEU A 319 -0.56 -6.57 16.10
N VAL A 320 -0.46 -5.33 15.65
CA VAL A 320 0.30 -4.96 14.45
C VAL A 320 1.68 -4.38 14.78
N VAL A 321 1.87 -3.84 15.99
CA VAL A 321 3.16 -3.30 16.44
C VAL A 321 4.00 -4.35 17.17
N ASP A 322 3.41 -5.38 17.78
CA ASP A 322 4.17 -6.47 18.41
C ASP A 322 4.72 -7.42 17.33
N PRO A 323 6.06 -7.52 17.13
CA PRO A 323 6.63 -8.38 16.12
C PRO A 323 6.25 -9.86 16.29
N SER A 324 6.00 -10.33 17.52
CA SER A 324 5.63 -11.73 17.77
C SER A 324 4.19 -12.05 17.38
N ARG A 325 3.36 -11.03 17.13
CA ARG A 325 1.92 -11.18 16.84
C ARG A 325 1.60 -10.87 15.39
N VAL A 326 2.25 -9.88 14.78
CA VAL A 326 1.94 -9.42 13.41
C VAL A 326 2.06 -10.52 12.35
N ILE A 327 2.89 -11.55 12.58
CA ILE A 327 3.08 -12.70 11.69
C ILE A 327 2.27 -13.94 12.07
N LYS A 328 1.36 -13.86 13.06
CA LYS A 328 0.57 -15.00 13.53
C LYS A 328 -0.93 -14.76 13.36
N GLY A 329 -1.68 -15.83 13.09
CA GLY A 329 -3.15 -15.87 13.11
C GLY A 329 -3.83 -14.69 12.40
N ASP A 330 -4.84 -14.12 13.04
CA ASP A 330 -5.65 -13.03 12.49
C ASP A 330 -4.86 -11.76 12.11
N PRO A 331 -3.85 -11.29 12.88
CA PRO A 331 -3.01 -10.16 12.46
C PRO A 331 -2.29 -10.39 11.14
N CYS A 332 -1.69 -11.58 10.96
CA CYS A 332 -1.03 -11.97 9.71
C CYS A 332 -2.02 -12.00 8.55
N TRP A 333 -3.20 -12.59 8.78
CA TRP A 333 -4.27 -12.62 7.80
C TRP A 333 -4.70 -11.21 7.41
N GLY A 334 -4.99 -10.35 8.40
CA GLY A 334 -5.52 -9.00 8.21
C GLY A 334 -4.60 -8.14 7.36
N PHE A 335 -3.32 -8.02 7.73
CA PHE A 335 -2.35 -7.28 6.91
C PHE A 335 -2.26 -7.88 5.49
N SER A 336 -2.19 -9.21 5.38
CA SER A 336 -2.02 -9.85 4.08
C SER A 336 -3.25 -9.72 3.18
N HIS A 337 -4.45 -9.63 3.75
CA HIS A 337 -5.71 -9.39 3.04
C HIS A 337 -5.75 -7.96 2.46
N GLU A 338 -5.41 -6.97 3.28
CA GLU A 338 -5.40 -5.57 2.84
C GLU A 338 -4.33 -5.30 1.77
N VAL A 339 -3.10 -5.81 1.96
CA VAL A 339 -2.06 -5.74 0.93
C VAL A 339 -2.40 -6.61 -0.28
N GLY A 340 -3.14 -7.70 -0.07
CA GLY A 340 -3.68 -8.54 -1.13
C GLY A 340 -4.57 -7.75 -2.08
N HIS A 341 -5.38 -6.80 -1.57
CA HIS A 341 -6.18 -5.91 -2.43
C HIS A 341 -5.34 -5.01 -3.33
N VAL A 342 -4.18 -4.56 -2.84
CA VAL A 342 -3.22 -3.81 -3.67
C VAL A 342 -2.74 -4.70 -4.80
N HIS A 343 -2.34 -5.94 -4.49
CA HIS A 343 -1.74 -6.87 -5.45
C HIS A 343 -2.72 -7.69 -6.32
N GLN A 344 -4.03 -7.48 -6.18
CA GLN A 344 -5.00 -8.14 -7.07
C GLN A 344 -4.76 -7.73 -8.52
N VAL A 345 -4.44 -8.71 -9.38
CA VAL A 345 -4.15 -8.46 -10.79
C VAL A 345 -5.43 -8.11 -11.56
N ARG A 346 -5.48 -6.92 -12.16
CA ARG A 346 -6.67 -6.39 -12.85
C ARG A 346 -6.49 -6.39 -14.37
N PRO A 347 -7.52 -6.76 -15.14
CA PRO A 347 -8.76 -7.43 -14.71
C PRO A 347 -8.61 -8.95 -14.51
N ALA A 348 -7.49 -9.52 -14.94
CA ALA A 348 -7.31 -10.94 -15.16
C ALA A 348 -7.40 -11.86 -13.92
N LEU A 349 -7.36 -11.32 -12.71
CA LEU A 349 -7.73 -12.03 -11.47
C LEU A 349 -8.40 -11.08 -10.47
N ASN A 350 -9.27 -10.20 -10.98
CA ASN A 350 -10.06 -9.26 -10.18
C ASN A 350 -11.27 -8.71 -10.98
N TRP A 351 -11.93 -9.56 -11.77
CA TRP A 351 -13.18 -9.19 -12.44
C TRP A 351 -14.34 -9.08 -11.42
N GLY A 352 -15.49 -8.57 -11.86
CA GLY A 352 -16.65 -8.40 -10.99
C GLY A 352 -16.97 -9.67 -10.20
N GLY A 353 -17.10 -9.56 -8.88
CA GLY A 353 -17.34 -10.66 -7.96
C GLY A 353 -16.09 -11.13 -7.23
N LEU A 354 -14.89 -10.79 -7.69
CA LEU A 354 -13.64 -11.22 -7.05
C LEU A 354 -13.02 -10.19 -6.09
N GLY A 355 -13.69 -9.06 -5.82
CA GLY A 355 -13.18 -7.99 -4.97
C GLY A 355 -12.63 -8.49 -3.64
N GLU A 356 -13.41 -9.30 -2.93
CA GLU A 356 -13.09 -9.92 -1.63
C GLU A 356 -12.68 -11.39 -1.72
N VAL A 357 -12.39 -11.89 -2.92
CA VAL A 357 -12.09 -13.31 -3.16
C VAL A 357 -10.63 -13.49 -3.55
N SER A 358 -10.16 -12.82 -4.60
CA SER A 358 -8.84 -13.12 -5.16
C SER A 358 -7.67 -12.57 -4.33
N ASN A 359 -7.88 -11.50 -3.57
CA ASN A 359 -6.92 -11.03 -2.56
C ASN A 359 -6.60 -12.12 -1.53
N ASN A 360 -7.57 -12.97 -1.17
CA ASN A 360 -7.38 -14.03 -0.18
C ASN A 360 -6.41 -15.12 -0.65
N ILE A 361 -6.09 -15.22 -1.94
CA ILE A 361 -5.03 -16.12 -2.43
C ILE A 361 -3.68 -15.67 -1.85
N PHE A 362 -3.42 -14.36 -1.84
CA PHE A 362 -2.22 -13.81 -1.21
C PHE A 362 -2.25 -14.01 0.30
N SER A 363 -3.41 -13.78 0.96
CA SER A 363 -3.54 -13.98 2.41
C SER A 363 -3.29 -15.42 2.83
N LEU A 364 -3.84 -16.39 2.10
CA LEU A 364 -3.63 -17.82 2.32
C LEU A 364 -2.15 -18.19 2.13
N TYR A 365 -1.53 -17.75 1.03
CA TYR A 365 -0.12 -18.00 0.76
C TYR A 365 0.79 -17.43 1.85
N VAL A 366 0.61 -16.16 2.22
CA VAL A 366 1.42 -15.53 3.26
C VAL A 366 1.24 -16.26 4.59
N THR A 367 -0.01 -16.45 5.03
CA THR A 367 -0.36 -17.08 6.31
C THR A 367 0.22 -18.49 6.43
N THR A 368 -0.03 -19.36 5.45
CA THR A 368 0.48 -20.74 5.44
C THR A 368 1.99 -20.80 5.34
N SER A 369 2.63 -19.87 4.61
CA SER A 369 4.08 -19.83 4.48
C SER A 369 4.82 -19.36 5.75
N PHE A 370 4.10 -18.84 6.74
CA PHE A 370 4.56 -18.60 8.11
C PHE A 370 4.26 -19.77 9.06
N GLY A 371 3.67 -20.86 8.56
CA GLY A 371 3.25 -22.02 9.37
C GLY A 371 1.96 -21.80 10.15
N ASN A 372 1.21 -20.74 9.87
CA ASN A 372 -0.13 -20.57 10.44
C ASN A 372 -1.11 -21.52 9.74
N ARG A 373 -2.11 -21.98 10.49
CA ARG A 373 -3.24 -22.71 9.91
C ARG A 373 -4.02 -21.76 9.00
N SER A 374 -4.47 -22.26 7.84
CA SER A 374 -5.26 -21.46 6.92
C SER A 374 -6.67 -21.22 7.47
N ARG A 375 -7.21 -20.03 7.21
CA ARG A 375 -8.57 -19.67 7.61
C ARG A 375 -9.62 -20.58 6.97
N VAL A 376 -9.40 -20.98 5.72
CA VAL A 376 -10.31 -21.89 4.98
C VAL A 376 -10.33 -23.31 5.59
N SER A 377 -9.21 -23.80 6.12
CA SER A 377 -9.18 -25.06 6.87
C SER A 377 -9.86 -24.95 8.23
N GLU A 378 -9.64 -23.86 8.97
CA GLU A 378 -10.28 -23.63 10.27
C GLU A 378 -11.81 -23.55 10.17
N GLN A 379 -12.29 -22.90 9.11
CA GLN A 379 -13.72 -22.69 8.84
C GLN A 379 -14.35 -23.83 8.03
N LYS A 380 -13.58 -24.86 7.66
CA LYS A 380 -14.01 -26.03 6.88
C LYS A 380 -14.55 -25.67 5.49
N ASN A 381 -14.02 -24.63 4.86
CA ASN A 381 -14.52 -24.14 3.57
C ASN A 381 -14.30 -25.12 2.42
N TYR A 382 -13.33 -26.04 2.48
CA TYR A 382 -13.19 -27.09 1.46
C TYR A 382 -14.47 -27.94 1.33
N GLN A 383 -15.02 -28.41 2.46
CA GLN A 383 -16.26 -29.18 2.45
C GLN A 383 -17.46 -28.29 2.13
N LYS A 384 -17.55 -27.10 2.75
CA LYS A 384 -18.65 -26.17 2.48
C LYS A 384 -18.74 -25.80 1.00
N SER A 385 -17.61 -25.52 0.35
CA SER A 385 -17.53 -25.20 -1.07
C SER A 385 -17.98 -26.37 -1.96
N LYS A 386 -17.65 -27.62 -1.60
CA LYS A 386 -18.21 -28.80 -2.28
C LYS A 386 -19.72 -28.87 -2.14
N ASP A 387 -20.24 -28.70 -0.94
CA ASP A 387 -21.66 -28.81 -0.64
C ASP A 387 -22.48 -27.68 -1.26
N SER A 388 -21.95 -26.45 -1.24
CA SER A 388 -22.68 -25.25 -1.65
C SER A 388 -22.52 -24.92 -3.13
N ILE A 389 -21.41 -25.32 -3.77
CA ILE A 389 -21.12 -25.02 -5.18
C ILE A 389 -21.26 -26.28 -6.03
N ILE A 390 -20.42 -27.30 -5.79
CA ILE A 390 -20.33 -28.48 -6.66
C ILE A 390 -21.61 -29.32 -6.60
N ALA A 391 -22.06 -29.70 -5.39
CA ALA A 391 -23.24 -30.55 -5.21
C ALA A 391 -24.52 -29.86 -5.71
N ARG A 392 -24.56 -28.53 -5.65
CA ARG A 392 -25.68 -27.71 -6.12
C ARG A 392 -25.58 -27.32 -7.60
N ARG A 393 -24.45 -27.61 -8.26
CA ARG A 393 -24.18 -27.32 -9.68
C ARG A 393 -24.43 -25.85 -10.05
N ILE A 394 -24.02 -24.94 -9.17
CA ILE A 394 -24.13 -23.49 -9.40
C ILE A 394 -22.78 -22.92 -9.85
N CYS A 395 -22.80 -21.72 -10.44
CA CYS A 395 -21.57 -20.96 -10.62
C CYS A 395 -20.99 -20.60 -9.24
N TYR A 396 -19.67 -20.74 -9.03
CA TYR A 396 -19.04 -20.30 -7.78
C TYR A 396 -19.31 -18.81 -7.45
N LEU A 397 -19.53 -17.95 -8.46
CA LEU A 397 -19.90 -16.54 -8.25
C LEU A 397 -21.24 -16.36 -7.53
N GLN A 398 -22.12 -17.37 -7.54
CA GLN A 398 -23.42 -17.33 -6.87
C GLN A 398 -23.36 -17.73 -5.38
N ASP A 399 -22.22 -18.26 -4.92
CA ASP A 399 -22.04 -18.53 -3.49
C ASP A 399 -21.91 -17.21 -2.71
N LYS A 400 -22.46 -17.14 -1.51
CA LYS A 400 -22.43 -15.91 -0.70
C LYS A 400 -21.17 -15.78 0.15
N ASP A 401 -20.46 -16.89 0.40
CA ASP A 401 -19.29 -16.92 1.25
C ASP A 401 -18.02 -16.81 0.38
N VAL A 402 -17.33 -15.68 0.48
CA VAL A 402 -16.07 -15.42 -0.23
C VAL A 402 -15.00 -16.48 0.05
N PHE A 403 -15.05 -17.14 1.22
CA PHE A 403 -14.13 -18.21 1.57
C PHE A 403 -14.48 -19.54 0.89
N ASN A 404 -15.73 -19.78 0.51
CA ASN A 404 -16.07 -20.92 -0.35
C ASN A 404 -15.63 -20.66 -1.80
N ARG A 405 -15.69 -19.40 -2.23
CA ARG A 405 -15.38 -18.96 -3.60
C ARG A 405 -13.89 -18.94 -3.89
N VAL A 406 -13.04 -18.71 -2.89
CA VAL A 406 -11.57 -18.74 -3.07
C VAL A 406 -11.03 -20.18 -3.22
N ILE A 407 -11.77 -21.21 -2.77
CA ILE A 407 -11.33 -22.61 -2.79
C ILE A 407 -10.83 -23.08 -4.16
N PRO A 408 -11.55 -22.93 -5.29
CA PRO A 408 -11.04 -23.36 -6.59
C PRO A 408 -9.70 -22.70 -6.96
N PHE A 409 -9.50 -21.44 -6.60
CA PHE A 409 -8.22 -20.76 -6.83
C PHE A 409 -7.12 -21.32 -5.92
N TRP A 410 -7.40 -21.47 -4.63
CA TRP A 410 -6.42 -22.01 -3.69
C TRP A 410 -6.05 -23.48 -3.98
N GLN A 411 -6.98 -24.30 -4.47
CA GLN A 411 -6.69 -25.67 -4.88
C GLN A 411 -5.76 -25.76 -6.10
N LEU A 412 -5.74 -24.76 -6.98
CA LEU A 412 -4.70 -24.65 -8.01
C LEU A 412 -3.32 -24.50 -7.36
N GLN A 413 -3.18 -23.62 -6.35
CA GLN A 413 -1.92 -23.46 -5.61
C GLN A 413 -1.48 -24.78 -4.96
N LEU A 414 -2.40 -25.47 -4.27
CA LEU A 414 -2.10 -26.74 -3.60
C LEU A 414 -1.70 -27.83 -4.58
N TYR A 415 -2.41 -27.93 -5.71
CA TYR A 415 -2.10 -28.90 -6.74
C TYR A 415 -0.72 -28.64 -7.34
N PHE A 416 -0.47 -27.43 -7.83
CA PHE A 416 0.78 -27.14 -8.54
C PHE A 416 1.98 -27.09 -7.60
N ALA A 417 1.85 -26.61 -6.37
CA ALA A 417 2.94 -26.69 -5.39
C ALA A 417 3.19 -28.12 -4.90
N GLY A 418 2.21 -29.02 -5.00
CA GLY A 418 2.29 -30.42 -4.58
C GLY A 418 2.27 -31.40 -5.77
N PRO A 419 1.19 -32.18 -5.99
CA PRO A 419 1.14 -33.24 -7.01
C PRO A 419 1.53 -32.81 -8.44
N GLY A 420 1.17 -31.59 -8.83
CA GLY A 420 1.48 -30.98 -10.11
C GLY A 420 2.96 -30.64 -10.30
N ALA A 421 3.75 -30.52 -9.22
CA ALA A 421 5.20 -30.28 -9.23
C ALA A 421 5.63 -29.02 -10.03
N TYR A 422 4.84 -27.96 -9.95
CA TYR A 422 5.06 -26.66 -10.57
C TYR A 422 4.92 -25.52 -9.53
N ALA A 423 5.93 -25.39 -8.66
CA ALA A 423 5.92 -24.43 -7.55
C ALA A 423 5.78 -22.96 -8.00
N ASP A 424 6.17 -22.64 -9.23
CA ASP A 424 6.08 -21.30 -9.82
C ASP A 424 4.79 -21.06 -10.63
N PHE A 425 3.77 -21.92 -10.51
CA PHE A 425 2.53 -21.78 -11.28
C PHE A 425 1.88 -20.39 -11.16
N TYR A 426 1.62 -19.89 -9.94
CA TYR A 426 1.05 -18.56 -9.74
C TYR A 426 1.98 -17.42 -10.20
N PRO A 427 3.30 -17.44 -9.87
CA PRO A 427 4.27 -16.52 -10.44
C PRO A 427 4.20 -16.38 -11.96
N ASP A 428 4.11 -17.51 -12.66
CA ASP A 428 4.11 -17.57 -14.13
C ASP A 428 2.74 -17.21 -14.70
N LEU A 429 1.66 -17.56 -14.00
CA LEU A 429 0.30 -17.16 -14.35
C LEU A 429 0.13 -15.63 -14.28
N PHE A 430 0.60 -14.99 -13.21
CA PHE A 430 0.52 -13.54 -13.10
C PHE A 430 1.39 -12.81 -14.12
N GLU A 431 2.54 -13.37 -14.47
CA GLU A 431 3.35 -12.82 -15.56
C GLU A 431 2.67 -12.99 -16.93
N ALA A 432 2.00 -14.12 -17.18
CA ALA A 432 1.21 -14.31 -18.39
C ALA A 432 0.11 -13.24 -18.51
N PHE A 433 -0.62 -12.97 -17.41
CA PHE A 433 -1.61 -11.89 -17.38
C PHE A 433 -1.00 -10.51 -17.63
N ARG A 434 0.17 -10.21 -17.05
CA ARG A 434 0.90 -8.97 -17.33
C ARG A 434 1.23 -8.79 -18.81
N ARG A 435 1.67 -9.87 -19.46
CA ARG A 435 1.99 -9.85 -20.90
C ARG A 435 0.75 -9.71 -21.78
N GLN A 436 -0.35 -10.37 -21.41
CA GLN A 436 -1.63 -10.22 -22.11
C GLN A 436 -2.14 -8.78 -22.02
N GLY A 437 -2.10 -8.16 -20.84
CA GLY A 437 -2.50 -6.77 -20.66
C GLY A 437 -1.60 -5.81 -21.44
N ALA A 438 -0.28 -5.94 -21.35
CA ALA A 438 0.65 -5.12 -22.12
C ALA A 438 0.45 -5.25 -23.64
N ALA A 439 0.00 -6.42 -24.13
CA ALA A 439 -0.33 -6.62 -25.54
C ALA A 439 -1.67 -5.96 -25.92
N ALA A 440 -2.65 -5.94 -25.01
CA ALA A 440 -3.95 -5.29 -25.19
C ALA A 440 -3.88 -3.75 -25.10
N GLU A 441 -2.92 -3.22 -24.34
CA GLU A 441 -2.74 -1.80 -24.02
C GLU A 441 -2.13 -0.92 -25.12
N ASN A 442 -2.01 -1.42 -26.36
CA ASN A 442 -1.75 -0.57 -27.52
C ASN A 442 -2.97 0.36 -27.84
N GLY A 443 -3.44 1.18 -26.88
CA GLY A 443 -4.15 2.43 -27.18
C GLY A 443 -5.40 2.85 -26.39
N LYS A 444 -5.70 2.40 -25.15
CA LYS A 444 -6.91 2.91 -24.43
C LYS A 444 -6.74 3.08 -22.92
N SER A 445 -6.91 4.32 -22.44
CA SER A 445 -7.34 4.63 -21.06
C SER A 445 -8.85 4.98 -21.05
N GLY A 446 -9.61 4.51 -20.06
CA GLY A 446 -11.07 4.68 -19.94
C GLY A 446 -11.85 3.37 -19.79
N LYS A 447 -13.18 3.39 -20.01
CA LYS A 447 -14.00 2.14 -20.10
C LYS A 447 -13.46 1.32 -21.28
N GLY A 448 -12.98 0.12 -21.00
CA GLY A 448 -12.21 -0.74 -21.90
C GLY A 448 -10.68 -0.55 -21.84
N GLY A 449 -10.15 0.19 -20.86
CA GLY A 449 -8.72 0.42 -20.64
C GLY A 449 -8.13 -0.38 -19.46
N TRP A 450 -6.93 0.00 -19.02
CA TRP A 450 -6.21 -0.68 -17.93
C TRP A 450 -7.09 -0.86 -16.68
N GLY A 451 -7.17 -2.11 -16.21
CA GLY A 451 -7.91 -2.47 -15.01
C GLY A 451 -9.45 -2.50 -15.14
N ASP A 452 -10.01 -2.29 -16.33
CA ASP A 452 -11.46 -2.41 -16.56
C ASP A 452 -11.94 -3.85 -16.36
N ARG A 453 -12.86 -4.02 -15.41
CA ARG A 453 -13.45 -5.32 -15.04
C ARG A 453 -14.59 -5.74 -15.96
N GLY A 454 -14.99 -4.86 -16.89
CA GLY A 454 -16.12 -5.03 -17.80
C GLY A 454 -17.45 -5.26 -17.09
N ASP A 455 -18.54 -5.22 -17.88
CA ASP A 455 -19.88 -5.41 -17.32
C ASP A 455 -20.25 -6.90 -17.19
N ASN A 456 -19.61 -7.78 -17.99
CA ASN A 456 -19.83 -9.24 -18.00
C ASN A 456 -18.60 -10.04 -17.50
N PRO A 457 -18.59 -10.46 -16.23
CA PRO A 457 -17.58 -11.31 -15.60
C PRO A 457 -17.26 -12.62 -16.33
N ALA A 458 -18.21 -13.19 -17.07
CA ALA A 458 -18.04 -14.49 -17.73
C ALA A 458 -16.88 -14.50 -18.75
N VAL A 459 -16.63 -13.38 -19.43
CA VAL A 459 -15.55 -13.28 -20.43
C VAL A 459 -14.18 -13.43 -19.78
N PHE A 460 -13.94 -12.71 -18.68
CA PHE A 460 -12.69 -12.78 -17.92
C PHE A 460 -12.51 -14.14 -17.25
N GLN A 461 -13.62 -14.74 -16.78
CA GLN A 461 -13.61 -16.08 -16.20
C GLN A 461 -13.15 -17.15 -17.21
N LEU A 462 -13.67 -17.12 -18.44
CA LEU A 462 -13.27 -18.08 -19.48
C LEU A 462 -11.82 -17.86 -19.93
N GLU A 463 -11.38 -16.60 -20.02
CA GLU A 463 -9.97 -16.29 -20.33
C GLU A 463 -9.02 -16.74 -19.21
N PHE A 464 -9.43 -16.59 -17.94
CA PHE A 464 -8.70 -17.13 -16.80
C PHE A 464 -8.55 -18.65 -16.92
N VAL A 465 -9.64 -19.38 -17.17
CA VAL A 465 -9.62 -20.86 -17.32
C VAL A 465 -8.66 -21.29 -18.44
N LYS A 466 -8.76 -20.63 -19.59
CA LYS A 466 -7.88 -20.90 -20.73
C LYS A 466 -6.41 -20.62 -20.39
N THR A 467 -6.11 -19.45 -19.83
CA THR A 467 -4.74 -19.07 -19.47
C THR A 467 -4.15 -20.00 -18.41
N VAL A 468 -4.95 -20.43 -17.42
CA VAL A 468 -4.51 -21.42 -16.43
C VAL A 468 -4.12 -22.73 -17.10
N CYS A 469 -4.92 -23.25 -18.04
CA CYS A 469 -4.59 -24.47 -18.78
C CYS A 469 -3.32 -24.28 -19.64
N GLU A 470 -3.20 -23.14 -20.33
CA GLU A 470 -2.05 -22.81 -21.18
C GLU A 470 -0.74 -22.69 -20.40
N VAL A 471 -0.76 -22.01 -19.25
CA VAL A 471 0.43 -21.80 -18.41
C VAL A 471 0.82 -23.07 -17.69
N SER A 472 -0.15 -23.80 -17.15
CA SER A 472 0.09 -25.04 -16.41
C SER A 472 0.42 -26.24 -17.30
N LYS A 473 0.14 -26.14 -18.61
CA LYS A 473 0.17 -27.28 -19.54
C LYS A 473 -0.63 -28.47 -19.04
N THR A 474 -1.76 -28.20 -18.39
CA THR A 474 -2.67 -29.20 -17.81
C THR A 474 -4.10 -28.89 -18.24
N ASP A 475 -4.84 -29.88 -18.75
CA ASP A 475 -6.27 -29.76 -19.02
C ASP A 475 -7.06 -29.80 -17.71
N LEU A 476 -7.50 -28.63 -17.24
CA LEU A 476 -8.28 -28.46 -16.02
C LEU A 476 -9.78 -28.25 -16.29
N THR A 477 -10.25 -28.60 -17.50
CA THR A 477 -11.65 -28.38 -17.91
C THR A 477 -12.64 -29.02 -16.94
N GLU A 478 -12.41 -30.27 -16.53
CA GLU A 478 -13.29 -30.99 -15.60
C GLU A 478 -13.28 -30.40 -14.18
N PHE A 479 -12.15 -29.87 -13.73
CA PHE A 479 -12.04 -29.19 -12.45
C PHE A 479 -12.86 -27.90 -12.43
N PHE A 480 -12.73 -27.10 -13.49
CA PHE A 480 -13.47 -25.85 -13.65
C PHE A 480 -14.98 -26.07 -13.87
N GLU A 481 -15.36 -27.14 -14.58
CA GLU A 481 -16.76 -27.56 -14.72
C GLU A 481 -17.42 -27.82 -13.37
N GLN A 482 -16.75 -28.55 -12.47
CA GLN A 482 -17.29 -28.88 -11.15
C GLN A 482 -17.58 -27.63 -10.30
N TYR A 483 -16.74 -26.60 -10.38
CA TYR A 483 -16.93 -25.32 -9.70
C TYR A 483 -17.83 -24.33 -10.47
N GLY A 484 -18.45 -24.77 -11.56
CA GLY A 484 -19.41 -23.96 -12.31
C GLY A 484 -18.77 -22.79 -13.07
N PHE A 485 -17.49 -22.90 -13.46
CA PHE A 485 -16.86 -21.90 -14.34
C PHE A 485 -17.43 -21.90 -15.77
N PHE A 486 -18.13 -22.97 -16.16
CA PHE A 486 -18.84 -23.10 -17.43
C PHE A 486 -20.37 -23.06 -17.26
N TYR A 487 -20.87 -22.60 -16.11
CA TYR A 487 -22.30 -22.49 -15.85
C TYR A 487 -22.97 -21.57 -16.88
N THR A 488 -23.86 -22.12 -17.70
CA THR A 488 -24.58 -21.33 -18.71
C THR A 488 -25.82 -20.70 -18.09
N GLY A 489 -25.98 -19.40 -18.24
CA GLY A 489 -27.11 -18.66 -17.68
C GLY A 489 -26.81 -17.18 -17.50
N GLU A 490 -27.73 -16.49 -16.85
CA GLU A 490 -27.66 -15.05 -16.60
C GLU A 490 -28.06 -14.74 -15.15
N PHE A 491 -27.31 -13.85 -14.49
CA PHE A 491 -27.66 -13.31 -13.18
C PHE A 491 -26.93 -11.98 -12.91
N GLN A 492 -27.44 -11.20 -11.96
CA GLN A 492 -26.85 -9.93 -11.53
C GLN A 492 -26.39 -10.02 -10.09
N TYR A 493 -25.38 -9.23 -9.74
CA TYR A 493 -24.92 -9.06 -8.37
C TYR A 493 -24.12 -7.77 -8.22
N ASP A 494 -24.04 -7.28 -6.98
CA ASP A 494 -23.22 -6.14 -6.59
C ASP A 494 -21.92 -6.63 -5.94
N ASP A 495 -20.77 -6.15 -6.43
CA ASP A 495 -19.43 -6.33 -5.84
C ASP A 495 -18.61 -5.05 -6.03
N TYR A 496 -19.00 -4.01 -5.29
CA TYR A 496 -18.50 -2.65 -5.47
C TYR A 496 -18.84 -2.10 -6.87
N GLY A 497 -20.03 -2.43 -7.36
CA GLY A 497 -20.52 -2.13 -8.70
C GLY A 497 -21.48 -3.21 -9.21
N ASP A 498 -22.39 -2.83 -10.10
CA ASP A 498 -23.39 -3.73 -10.67
C ASP A 498 -22.83 -4.53 -11.85
N TYR A 499 -22.74 -5.86 -11.69
CA TYR A 499 -22.27 -6.76 -12.74
C TYR A 499 -23.37 -7.64 -13.29
N HIS A 500 -23.29 -7.94 -14.58
CA HIS A 500 -24.25 -8.73 -15.33
C HIS A 500 -23.57 -9.97 -15.89
N TYR A 501 -23.62 -11.07 -15.15
CA TYR A 501 -23.11 -12.35 -15.63
C TYR A 501 -23.98 -12.85 -16.78
N LYS A 502 -23.35 -13.18 -17.90
CA LYS A 502 -23.99 -13.86 -19.03
C LYS A 502 -23.00 -14.81 -19.69
N LEU A 503 -23.28 -16.10 -19.63
CA LEU A 503 -22.50 -17.15 -20.29
C LEU A 503 -23.42 -18.05 -21.10
N THR A 504 -23.20 -18.12 -22.42
CA THR A 504 -23.98 -18.98 -23.33
C THR A 504 -23.31 -20.35 -23.55
N PRO A 505 -24.05 -21.39 -23.94
CA PRO A 505 -23.47 -22.69 -24.30
C PRO A 505 -22.35 -22.59 -25.34
N GLU A 506 -22.48 -21.69 -26.32
CA GLU A 506 -21.48 -21.47 -27.37
C GLU A 506 -20.18 -20.90 -26.80
N MET A 507 -20.27 -19.96 -25.84
CA MET A 507 -19.09 -19.43 -25.14
C MET A 507 -18.36 -20.52 -24.35
N ALA A 508 -19.12 -21.35 -23.61
CA ALA A 508 -18.55 -22.48 -22.88
C ALA A 508 -17.83 -23.45 -23.83
N GLU A 509 -18.51 -23.89 -24.89
CA GLU A 509 -17.94 -24.85 -25.83
C GLU A 509 -16.77 -24.30 -26.62
N ALA A 510 -16.78 -23.01 -26.99
CA ALA A 510 -15.63 -22.37 -27.63
C ALA A 510 -14.38 -22.41 -26.72
N CYS A 511 -14.54 -22.09 -25.44
CA CYS A 511 -13.44 -22.18 -24.47
C CYS A 511 -12.95 -23.64 -24.33
N LYS A 512 -13.86 -24.59 -24.09
CA LYS A 512 -13.52 -26.02 -23.97
C LYS A 512 -12.85 -26.57 -25.23
N ALA A 513 -13.34 -26.21 -26.42
CA ALA A 513 -12.75 -26.61 -27.69
C ALA A 513 -11.32 -26.07 -27.86
N SER A 514 -11.07 -24.82 -27.44
CA SER A 514 -9.73 -24.23 -27.48
C SER A 514 -8.75 -24.99 -26.58
N ILE A 515 -9.17 -25.40 -25.38
CA ILE A 515 -8.35 -26.20 -24.46
C ILE A 515 -8.12 -27.61 -25.02
N ARG A 516 -9.16 -28.27 -25.57
CA ARG A 516 -9.03 -29.57 -26.24
C ARG A 516 -8.00 -29.54 -27.36
N ALA A 517 -7.98 -28.47 -28.16
CA ALA A 517 -7.03 -28.31 -29.26
C ALA A 517 -5.56 -28.21 -28.80
N MET A 518 -5.31 -27.87 -27.53
CA MET A 518 -3.95 -27.82 -26.97
C MET A 518 -3.38 -29.22 -26.64
N ASN A 519 -4.20 -30.29 -26.67
CA ASN A 519 -3.81 -31.68 -26.39
C ASN A 519 -3.04 -31.83 -25.06
N LEU A 520 -3.53 -31.18 -24.00
CA LEU A 520 -2.88 -31.16 -22.69
C LEU A 520 -3.19 -32.44 -21.88
N PRO A 521 -2.26 -32.91 -21.03
CA PRO A 521 -2.53 -34.00 -20.09
C PRO A 521 -3.55 -33.58 -19.01
N LYS A 522 -4.32 -34.55 -18.53
CA LYS A 522 -5.21 -34.42 -17.37
C LYS A 522 -4.41 -34.28 -16.06
N PRO A 523 -5.00 -33.71 -14.99
CA PRO A 523 -4.33 -33.63 -13.70
C PRO A 523 -4.08 -35.03 -13.10
N LYS A 524 -3.01 -35.16 -12.32
CA LYS A 524 -2.61 -36.45 -11.71
C LYS A 524 -3.56 -36.94 -10.62
N VAL A 525 -4.30 -36.01 -10.01
CA VAL A 525 -5.27 -36.25 -8.95
C VAL A 525 -6.45 -35.31 -9.13
N ASP A 526 -7.59 -35.64 -8.53
CA ASP A 526 -8.74 -34.72 -8.50
C ASP A 526 -8.43 -33.54 -7.57
N LEU A 527 -8.27 -32.35 -8.16
CA LEU A 527 -7.97 -31.11 -7.44
C LEU A 527 -9.05 -30.77 -6.40
N THR A 528 -10.31 -31.14 -6.63
CA THR A 528 -11.40 -30.83 -5.69
C THR A 528 -11.20 -31.53 -4.35
N THR A 529 -10.40 -32.60 -4.29
CA THR A 529 -10.10 -33.34 -3.06
C THR A 529 -9.00 -32.73 -2.21
N LEU A 530 -8.25 -31.75 -2.73
CA LEU A 530 -7.10 -31.17 -2.04
C LEU A 530 -7.53 -30.19 -0.93
N SER A 531 -6.82 -30.26 0.19
CA SER A 531 -6.85 -29.33 1.33
C SER A 531 -5.43 -29.08 1.85
N ASP A 532 -5.23 -27.98 2.59
CA ASP A 532 -3.94 -27.59 3.14
C ASP A 532 -3.65 -28.04 4.58
#